data_AF-A0A0M9VQV6-F1
#
_entry.id   AF-A0A0M9VQV6-F1
#
_cell.length_a   1.000
_cell.length_b   1.000
_cell.length_c   1.000
_cell.angle_alpha   90.00
_cell.angle_beta   90.00
_cell.angle_gamma   90.00
#
_symmetry.space_group_name_H-M   'P 1'
#
loop_
_entity.id
_entity.type
_entity.pdbx_description
1 polymer ?
#
loop_
_entity_poly.entity_id
_entity_poly.type
_entity_poly.pdbx_seq_one_letter_code
_entity_poly.pdbx_strand_id
1 'polypeptide(L)'
;MASSASPVAALAQLVLAPPSASALEECALACFDEIEATPTAWDTAEVVVAVAKFVPVWTLSSIGAYPLTPWIDVRRVQEPWMSSSRTARRAQALLDTLPVTPDVCMAILTDYLRPLFQRGHARVHSETGRAIHARTSAGAGAAAWDDTMPAWQSTALDGHGRLPLGCVYVLGWILTHLQEAPMSVWDRAWPLVLPPTMVLLDAPSVPTKIQGACVARLVWRCAPSALLHRTGVASLLRETLTSMLSFMSEPTYGPPLFSAVLDAQLASLSSQPSDAQYEQVVGLLSHGVFTALSYCAPASASVHVLAPSAPDHTSTLHHARLQQVLAGTALTWASVLYTRLGEASLRFWHAHMDWAVAWLEHAFQACTPPFPFRGLPRRPVSEMVDDLVEQGTLRERDATPDEAWDDAAAALLASVCACLEATCTLVDIAVHAPASTSSPPWPAYAPGLATWGPRLVSASCMCLVRWRDLHVTQPPSIVAQGETLCAHLQSLVRTLSASPVPAIAESIQALAKVVPAQVAYLTAAPSAT
;
A
#
# COMPACT_ATOMS: atom_id res chain seq x y z
N MET A 1 29.23 25.82 31.16
CA MET A 1 27.99 26.50 30.72
C MET A 1 27.73 26.05 29.29
N ALA A 2 26.82 25.11 29.09
CA ALA A 2 26.39 24.75 27.74
C ALA A 2 25.51 25.90 27.21
N SER A 3 25.75 26.32 25.98
CA SER A 3 24.81 27.20 25.28
C SER A 3 23.48 26.46 25.17
N SER A 4 22.38 27.02 25.68
CA SER A 4 21.04 26.47 25.51
C SER A 4 20.68 26.54 24.02
N ALA A 5 20.92 25.45 23.29
CA ALA A 5 20.49 25.31 21.91
C ALA A 5 18.96 25.45 21.85
N SER A 6 18.45 26.20 20.89
CA SER A 6 17.01 26.35 20.70
C SER A 6 16.34 24.96 20.57
N PRO A 7 15.17 24.71 21.19
CA PRO A 7 14.43 23.46 21.04
C PRO A 7 14.10 23.16 19.57
N VAL A 8 13.93 24.19 18.72
CA VAL A 8 13.76 24.04 17.25
C VAL A 8 15.01 23.42 16.61
N ALA A 9 16.21 23.87 17.02
CA ALA A 9 17.47 23.29 16.57
C ALA A 9 17.76 21.91 17.19
N ALA A 10 17.31 21.67 18.43
CA ALA A 10 17.40 20.36 19.06
C ALA A 10 16.52 19.31 18.34
N LEU A 11 15.28 19.66 17.97
CA LEU A 11 14.41 18.82 17.14
C LEU A 11 15.07 18.46 15.79
N ALA A 12 15.78 19.40 15.16
CA ALA A 12 16.56 19.11 13.96
C ALA A 12 17.68 18.08 14.20
N GLN A 13 18.38 18.12 15.34
CA GLN A 13 19.38 17.11 15.69
C GLN A 13 18.76 15.74 15.99
N LEU A 14 17.55 15.69 16.56
CA LEU A 14 16.85 14.43 16.84
C LEU A 14 16.44 13.67 15.58
N VAL A 15 16.11 14.39 14.49
CA VAL A 15 15.86 13.78 13.16
C VAL A 15 17.12 13.11 12.57
N LEU A 16 18.32 13.55 12.96
CA LEU A 16 19.61 13.00 12.51
C LEU A 16 20.17 11.89 13.40
N ALA A 17 19.63 11.71 14.60
CA ALA A 17 20.20 10.83 15.60
C ALA A 17 19.84 9.34 15.37
N PRO A 18 20.71 8.39 15.76
CA PRO A 18 20.53 6.97 15.49
C PRO A 18 19.27 6.40 16.19
N PRO A 19 18.70 5.29 15.69
CA PRO A 19 17.33 4.86 15.97
C PRO A 19 17.06 4.24 17.37
N SER A 20 17.75 4.68 18.42
CA SER A 20 17.40 4.34 19.80
C SER A 20 16.11 5.08 20.22
N ALA A 21 14.96 4.48 19.89
CA ALA A 21 13.64 5.13 19.91
C ALA A 21 13.26 5.79 21.25
N SER A 22 13.61 5.21 22.39
CA SER A 22 13.23 5.73 23.72
C SER A 22 13.88 7.08 24.03
N ALA A 23 15.20 7.20 23.85
CA ALA A 23 15.93 8.45 24.13
C ALA A 23 15.55 9.57 23.14
N LEU A 24 15.26 9.21 21.87
CA LEU A 24 14.74 10.15 20.89
C LEU A 24 13.36 10.68 21.27
N GLU A 25 12.46 9.80 21.70
CA GLU A 25 11.12 10.16 22.15
C GLU A 25 11.17 11.12 23.36
N GLU A 26 11.92 10.78 24.40
CA GLU A 26 12.00 11.62 25.60
C GLU A 26 12.55 13.03 25.29
N CYS A 27 13.61 13.12 24.47
CA CYS A 27 14.16 14.41 24.04
C CYS A 27 13.19 15.21 23.16
N ALA A 28 12.46 14.55 22.24
CA ALA A 28 11.48 15.23 21.38
C ALA A 28 10.31 15.79 22.20
N LEU A 29 9.79 15.00 23.15
CA LEU A 29 8.73 15.41 24.07
C LEU A 29 9.17 16.61 24.93
N ALA A 30 10.39 16.58 25.49
CA ALA A 30 10.93 17.71 26.24
C ALA A 30 11.03 19.00 25.40
N CYS A 31 11.44 18.89 24.12
CA CYS A 31 11.46 20.03 23.21
C CYS A 31 10.06 20.58 22.92
N PHE A 32 9.06 19.71 22.76
CA PHE A 32 7.67 20.14 22.55
C PHE A 32 7.10 20.84 23.79
N ASP A 33 7.39 20.33 24.98
CA ASP A 33 6.95 20.92 26.26
C ASP A 33 7.62 22.29 26.50
N GLU A 34 8.90 22.47 26.12
CA GLU A 34 9.59 23.76 26.19
C GLU A 34 8.99 24.80 25.22
N ILE A 35 8.68 24.40 23.98
CA ILE A 35 8.03 25.26 22.97
C ILE A 35 6.63 25.68 23.46
N GLU A 36 5.83 24.74 23.97
CA GLU A 36 4.48 25.03 24.50
C GLU A 36 4.52 25.95 25.74
N ALA A 37 5.54 25.83 26.58
CA ALA A 37 5.73 26.71 27.74
C ALA A 37 6.16 28.13 27.37
N THR A 38 6.66 28.36 26.14
CA THR A 38 7.24 29.64 25.70
C THR A 38 6.76 30.07 24.30
N PRO A 39 5.44 30.06 24.00
CA PRO A 39 4.93 30.11 22.63
C PRO A 39 5.24 31.44 21.91
N THR A 40 5.41 32.54 22.65
CA THR A 40 5.76 33.86 22.10
C THR A 40 7.26 34.05 21.85
N ALA A 41 8.11 33.09 22.24
CA ALA A 41 9.56 33.16 22.03
C ALA A 41 9.99 32.65 20.64
N TRP A 42 9.08 32.01 19.91
CA TRP A 42 9.38 31.29 18.67
C TRP A 42 8.56 31.82 17.50
N ASP A 43 9.18 31.89 16.32
CA ASP A 43 8.45 32.15 15.09
C ASP A 43 7.56 30.94 14.74
N THR A 44 6.30 31.20 14.37
CA THR A 44 5.32 30.14 14.11
C THR A 44 5.70 29.28 12.90
N ALA A 45 6.30 29.86 11.86
CA ALA A 45 6.74 29.09 10.69
C ALA A 45 7.93 28.17 11.05
N GLU A 46 8.90 28.65 11.83
CA GLU A 46 10.03 27.83 12.29
C GLU A 46 9.59 26.69 13.21
N VAL A 47 8.63 26.92 14.13
CA VAL A 47 8.04 25.85 14.96
C VAL A 47 7.34 24.81 14.08
N VAL A 48 6.51 25.23 13.12
CA VAL A 48 5.84 24.31 12.19
C VAL A 48 6.84 23.47 11.39
N VAL A 49 7.90 24.10 10.85
CA VAL A 49 8.95 23.41 10.08
C VAL A 49 9.66 22.34 10.91
N ALA A 50 9.90 22.56 12.21
CA ALA A 50 10.51 21.57 13.08
C ALA A 50 9.52 20.48 13.53
N VAL A 51 8.32 20.85 13.98
CA VAL A 51 7.38 19.94 14.65
C VAL A 51 6.56 19.09 13.66
N ALA A 52 6.18 19.63 12.50
CA ALA A 52 5.37 18.88 11.51
C ALA A 52 6.07 17.62 10.95
N LYS A 53 7.40 17.52 11.08
CA LYS A 53 8.20 16.34 10.72
C LYS A 53 7.93 15.10 11.57
N PHE A 54 7.34 15.30 12.74
CA PHE A 54 6.97 14.23 13.67
C PHE A 54 5.50 13.81 13.53
N VAL A 55 4.73 14.49 12.66
CA VAL A 55 3.33 14.20 12.41
C VAL A 55 3.17 13.34 11.15
N PRO A 56 2.64 12.11 11.25
CA PRO A 56 2.38 11.26 10.10
C PRO A 56 1.16 11.78 9.33
N VAL A 57 1.40 12.53 8.25
CA VAL A 57 0.33 13.09 7.40
C VAL A 57 -0.38 12.01 6.56
N TRP A 58 0.23 10.83 6.42
CA TRP A 58 -0.37 9.66 5.77
C TRP A 58 -0.06 8.37 6.53
N THR A 59 -0.99 7.43 6.45
CA THR A 59 -0.90 6.09 7.05
C THR A 59 -1.33 5.06 6.01
N LEU A 60 -0.38 4.23 5.56
CA LEU A 60 -0.65 3.11 4.63
C LEU A 60 -1.14 1.85 5.37
N SER A 61 -1.62 1.99 6.60
CA SER A 61 -2.07 0.87 7.45
C SER A 61 -3.47 0.34 7.08
N SER A 62 -4.27 1.11 6.34
CA SER A 62 -5.66 0.77 6.02
C SER A 62 -6.21 1.57 4.84
N ILE A 63 -7.15 0.98 4.08
CA ILE A 63 -7.96 1.66 3.06
C ILE A 63 -9.43 1.55 3.49
N GLY A 64 -10.01 2.65 3.97
CA GLY A 64 -11.35 2.61 4.57
C GLY A 64 -11.38 1.63 5.74
N ALA A 65 -12.19 0.58 5.65
CA ALA A 65 -12.32 -0.47 6.67
C ALA A 65 -11.29 -1.61 6.54
N TYR A 66 -10.54 -1.70 5.42
CA TYR A 66 -9.70 -2.86 5.12
C TYR A 66 -8.25 -2.65 5.62
N PRO A 67 -7.71 -3.55 6.46
CA PRO A 67 -6.34 -3.45 6.97
C PRO A 67 -5.31 -3.83 5.91
N LEU A 68 -4.29 -2.99 5.76
CA LEU A 68 -3.12 -3.25 4.89
C LEU A 68 -1.90 -3.76 5.66
N THR A 69 -1.94 -3.72 6.99
CA THR A 69 -0.85 -4.14 7.87
C THR A 69 -0.35 -5.58 7.68
N PRO A 70 -1.10 -6.57 7.14
CA PRO A 70 -0.54 -7.89 6.81
C PRO A 70 0.42 -7.88 5.61
N TRP A 71 0.41 -6.83 4.80
CA TRP A 71 1.13 -6.75 3.52
C TRP A 71 2.22 -5.69 3.51
N ILE A 72 1.94 -4.58 4.18
CA ILE A 72 2.76 -3.37 4.15
C ILE A 72 3.38 -3.20 5.53
N ASP A 73 4.69 -3.45 5.60
CA ASP A 73 5.49 -3.03 6.74
C ASP A 73 5.64 -1.50 6.70
N VAL A 74 4.65 -0.82 7.28
CA VAL A 74 4.58 0.65 7.37
C VAL A 74 5.85 1.23 7.99
N ARG A 75 6.58 0.48 8.83
CA ARG A 75 7.83 0.93 9.48
C ARG A 75 8.98 1.11 8.48
N ARG A 76 8.95 0.44 7.33
CA ARG A 76 9.93 0.64 6.24
C ARG A 76 9.67 1.91 5.44
N VAL A 77 8.43 2.40 5.46
CA VAL A 77 7.99 3.58 4.71
C VAL A 77 8.00 4.84 5.58
N GLN A 78 7.79 4.69 6.88
CA GLN A 78 7.91 5.76 7.86
C GLN A 78 9.37 6.04 8.19
N GLU A 79 9.68 7.33 8.36
CA GLU A 79 10.99 7.77 8.83
C GLU A 79 11.24 7.32 10.29
N PRO A 80 12.48 6.97 10.68
CA PRO A 80 12.77 6.38 11.99
C PRO A 80 12.28 7.19 13.19
N TRP A 81 12.32 8.53 13.10
CA TRP A 81 11.92 9.46 14.16
C TRP A 81 10.40 9.58 14.36
N MET A 82 9.57 9.04 13.46
CA MET A 82 8.11 8.99 13.61
C MET A 82 7.58 7.67 14.20
N SER A 83 8.47 6.74 14.57
CA SER A 83 8.11 5.40 15.06
C SER A 83 7.26 5.38 16.34
N SER A 84 7.23 6.46 17.12
CA SER A 84 6.41 6.57 18.34
C SER A 84 5.09 7.29 18.13
N SER A 85 4.00 6.58 18.40
CA SER A 85 2.64 7.13 18.46
C SER A 85 2.43 8.18 19.57
N ARG A 86 3.35 8.29 20.54
CA ARG A 86 3.31 9.31 21.59
C ARG A 86 3.92 10.62 21.09
N THR A 87 5.10 10.56 20.47
CA THR A 87 5.74 11.72 19.81
C THR A 87 4.81 12.34 18.76
N ALA A 88 4.22 11.51 17.89
CA ALA A 88 3.30 11.97 16.85
C ALA A 88 2.06 12.69 17.41
N ARG A 89 1.43 12.13 18.46
CA ARG A 89 0.26 12.76 19.11
C ARG A 89 0.63 14.08 19.81
N ARG A 90 1.79 14.15 20.46
CA ARG A 90 2.25 15.39 21.13
C ARG A 90 2.60 16.47 20.11
N ALA A 91 3.28 16.11 19.02
CA ALA A 91 3.58 17.02 17.93
C ALA A 91 2.32 17.59 17.28
N GLN A 92 1.31 16.74 16.99
CA GLN A 92 0.01 17.20 16.49
C GLN A 92 -0.67 18.14 17.48
N ALA A 93 -0.77 17.76 18.76
CA ALA A 93 -1.40 18.60 19.79
C ALA A 93 -0.72 19.96 19.94
N LEU A 94 0.61 20.03 19.82
CA LEU A 94 1.34 21.30 19.81
C LEU A 94 0.98 22.14 18.57
N LEU A 95 1.00 21.55 17.37
CA LEU A 95 0.63 22.25 16.14
C LEU A 95 -0.82 22.76 16.16
N ASP A 96 -1.75 22.02 16.76
CA ASP A 96 -3.16 22.41 16.93
C ASP A 96 -3.34 23.66 17.83
N THR A 97 -2.35 24.03 18.64
CA THR A 97 -2.38 25.26 19.47
C THR A 97 -1.84 26.50 18.74
N LEU A 98 -1.16 26.32 17.60
CA LEU A 98 -0.49 27.42 16.92
C LEU A 98 -1.47 28.25 16.07
N PRO A 99 -1.33 29.59 16.00
CA PRO A 99 -2.18 30.46 15.18
C PRO A 99 -1.76 30.42 13.70
N VAL A 100 -1.92 29.25 13.06
CA VAL A 100 -1.49 28.98 11.69
C VAL A 100 -2.42 29.68 10.70
N THR A 101 -1.94 30.72 10.03
CA THR A 101 -2.69 31.43 8.98
C THR A 101 -2.25 30.98 7.58
N PRO A 102 -3.06 31.22 6.53
CA PRO A 102 -2.64 30.98 5.15
C PRO A 102 -1.33 31.68 4.77
N ASP A 103 -1.02 32.84 5.35
CA ASP A 103 0.22 33.55 5.07
C ASP A 103 1.44 32.91 5.77
N VAL A 104 1.27 32.26 6.93
CA VAL A 104 2.30 31.37 7.53
C VAL A 104 2.58 30.18 6.60
N CYS A 105 1.54 29.54 6.08
CA CYS A 105 1.70 28.46 5.09
C CYS A 105 2.44 28.95 3.83
N MET A 106 2.10 30.14 3.32
CA MET A 106 2.79 30.75 2.18
C MET A 106 4.26 31.08 2.47
N ALA A 107 4.60 31.54 3.66
CA ALA A 107 5.97 31.78 4.09
C ALA A 107 6.77 30.47 4.08
N ILE A 108 6.27 29.39 4.70
CA ILE A 108 6.97 28.10 4.71
C ILE A 108 7.14 27.53 3.29
N LEU A 109 6.10 27.64 2.44
CA LEU A 109 6.19 27.23 1.03
C LEU A 109 7.27 28.02 0.26
N THR A 110 7.44 29.31 0.55
CA THR A 110 8.32 30.23 -0.19
C THR A 110 9.77 30.20 0.32
N ASP A 111 9.95 30.22 1.64
CA ASP A 111 11.23 30.51 2.31
C ASP A 111 11.93 29.25 2.84
N TYR A 112 11.22 28.12 2.92
CA TYR A 112 11.77 26.82 3.28
C TYR A 112 11.63 25.79 2.15
N LEU A 113 10.40 25.47 1.71
CA LEU A 113 10.20 24.38 0.75
C LEU A 113 10.71 24.70 -0.66
N ARG A 114 10.35 25.86 -1.24
CA ARG A 114 10.79 26.23 -2.60
C ARG A 114 12.32 26.15 -2.78
N PRO A 115 13.18 26.65 -1.87
CA PRO A 115 14.63 26.44 -1.90
C PRO A 115 15.08 24.99 -2.11
N LEU A 116 14.45 24.03 -1.43
CA LEU A 116 14.84 22.62 -1.45
C LEU A 116 14.50 21.92 -2.79
N PHE A 117 13.55 22.47 -3.54
CA PHE A 117 13.05 21.93 -4.81
C PHE A 117 13.33 22.85 -6.01
N GLN A 118 14.33 23.75 -5.92
CA GLN A 118 14.69 24.70 -6.99
C GLN A 118 15.13 24.03 -8.32
N ARG A 119 15.64 22.78 -8.27
CA ARG A 119 15.78 21.92 -9.46
C ARG A 119 14.38 21.50 -9.93
N GLY A 120 13.66 22.43 -10.56
CA GLY A 120 12.25 22.27 -10.95
C GLY A 120 12.03 21.13 -11.95
N HIS A 121 10.83 20.56 -11.94
CA HIS A 121 10.55 19.36 -12.74
C HIS A 121 10.34 19.67 -14.24
N ALA A 122 10.97 18.88 -15.12
CA ALA A 122 10.95 19.10 -16.58
C ALA A 122 9.55 19.06 -17.22
N ARG A 123 8.54 18.49 -16.56
CA ARG A 123 7.14 18.44 -17.04
C ARG A 123 6.22 19.51 -16.45
N VAL A 124 6.73 20.42 -15.61
CA VAL A 124 5.94 21.49 -14.97
C VAL A 124 6.65 22.84 -15.07
N HIS A 125 5.92 23.86 -15.49
CA HIS A 125 6.45 25.23 -15.50
C HIS A 125 6.53 25.76 -14.06
N SER A 126 7.75 25.91 -13.54
CA SER A 126 8.03 26.28 -12.14
C SER A 126 7.29 27.53 -11.65
N GLU A 127 7.14 28.55 -12.50
CA GLU A 127 6.46 29.80 -12.15
C GLU A 127 4.93 29.73 -12.15
N THR A 128 4.32 28.77 -12.87
CA THR A 128 2.86 28.76 -13.10
C THR A 128 2.16 27.49 -12.63
N GLY A 129 2.91 26.45 -12.26
CA GLY A 129 2.34 25.14 -11.89
C GLY A 129 1.51 24.50 -13.00
N ARG A 130 1.76 24.83 -14.27
CA ARG A 130 1.08 24.24 -15.43
C ARG A 130 1.88 23.04 -15.96
N ALA A 131 1.17 22.01 -16.38
CA ALA A 131 1.75 20.87 -17.07
C ALA A 131 2.32 21.30 -18.44
N ILE A 132 3.50 20.79 -18.78
CA ILE A 132 4.16 21.01 -20.07
C ILE A 132 3.83 19.82 -20.98
N HIS A 133 2.85 19.99 -21.88
CA HIS A 133 2.46 18.97 -22.86
C HIS A 133 3.54 18.80 -23.93
N ALA A 134 4.41 17.82 -23.77
CA ALA A 134 5.56 17.65 -24.63
C ALA A 134 5.24 16.85 -25.91
N ARG A 135 5.21 17.55 -27.05
CA ARG A 135 5.31 16.95 -28.39
C ARG A 135 6.76 16.84 -28.89
N THR A 136 7.73 17.27 -28.08
CA THR A 136 9.15 17.44 -28.43
C THR A 136 10.12 16.75 -27.47
N SER A 137 9.66 16.11 -26.39
CA SER A 137 10.54 15.51 -25.37
C SER A 137 10.77 14.00 -25.54
N ALA A 138 11.10 13.57 -26.76
CA ALA A 138 11.63 12.22 -27.00
C ALA A 138 13.03 12.10 -26.38
N GLY A 139 13.07 11.88 -25.05
CA GLY A 139 14.30 11.83 -24.26
C GLY A 139 14.17 12.33 -22.81
N ALA A 140 13.17 13.14 -22.45
CA ALA A 140 12.99 13.66 -21.08
C ALA A 140 12.30 12.67 -20.12
N GLY A 141 12.71 11.39 -20.19
CA GLY A 141 12.19 10.30 -19.36
C GLY A 141 12.67 10.36 -17.91
N ALA A 142 13.87 10.89 -17.71
CA ALA A 142 14.41 11.25 -16.41
C ALA A 142 14.94 12.68 -16.49
N ALA A 143 14.67 13.50 -15.47
CA ALA A 143 15.64 14.53 -15.13
C ALA A 143 16.96 13.78 -14.86
N ALA A 144 18.08 14.22 -15.44
CA ALA A 144 19.37 13.65 -15.11
C ALA A 144 19.65 13.98 -13.65
N TRP A 145 19.35 13.04 -12.76
CA TRP A 145 19.73 13.08 -11.37
C TRP A 145 21.24 12.94 -11.34
N ASP A 146 21.91 14.09 -11.26
CA ASP A 146 23.34 14.21 -10.99
C ASP A 146 23.71 13.41 -9.72
N ASP A 147 24.95 12.94 -9.62
CA ASP A 147 25.43 12.13 -8.49
C ASP A 147 25.39 12.92 -7.15
N THR A 148 25.10 14.23 -7.19
CA THR A 148 24.86 15.05 -6.01
C THR A 148 23.49 14.83 -5.39
N MET A 149 23.49 14.38 -4.12
CA MET A 149 22.28 14.14 -3.33
C MET A 149 21.35 15.39 -3.32
N PRO A 150 20.04 15.23 -3.58
CA PRO A 150 19.11 16.36 -3.63
C PRO A 150 19.03 17.14 -2.31
N ALA A 151 18.88 18.47 -2.39
CA ALA A 151 18.84 19.35 -1.22
C ALA A 151 17.74 18.97 -0.21
N TRP A 152 16.57 18.51 -0.66
CA TRP A 152 15.47 18.05 0.19
C TRP A 152 15.76 16.74 0.96
N GLN A 153 16.79 15.97 0.58
CA GLN A 153 17.31 14.82 1.33
C GLN A 153 18.46 15.19 2.29
N SER A 154 18.95 16.43 2.27
CA SER A 154 20.14 16.84 3.02
C SER A 154 20.01 16.61 4.53
N THR A 155 21.04 15.95 5.08
CA THR A 155 21.28 15.83 6.52
C THR A 155 21.99 17.06 7.11
N ALA A 156 22.58 17.92 6.26
CA ALA A 156 23.13 19.21 6.67
C ALA A 156 22.03 20.27 6.80
N LEU A 157 22.17 21.15 7.81
CA LEU A 157 21.30 22.31 8.00
C LEU A 157 21.47 23.32 6.85
N ASP A 158 20.40 24.04 6.52
CA ASP A 158 20.43 25.16 5.58
C ASP A 158 21.09 26.42 6.19
N GLY A 159 21.19 27.49 5.39
CA GLY A 159 21.73 28.78 5.83
C GLY A 159 20.93 29.50 6.92
N HIS A 160 19.76 28.97 7.29
CA HIS A 160 18.89 29.45 8.37
C HIS A 160 18.89 28.50 9.58
N GLY A 161 19.68 27.42 9.55
CA GLY A 161 19.75 26.43 10.62
C GLY A 161 18.64 25.38 10.59
N ARG A 162 17.85 25.31 9.52
CA ARG A 162 16.75 24.34 9.36
C ARG A 162 17.27 23.09 8.69
N LEU A 163 16.79 21.93 9.13
CA LEU A 163 17.11 20.66 8.47
C LEU A 163 16.19 20.43 7.25
N PRO A 164 16.69 20.05 6.06
CA PRO A 164 15.85 19.68 4.93
C PRO A 164 15.17 18.30 5.06
N LEU A 165 15.86 17.32 5.65
CA LEU A 165 15.31 15.98 5.89
C LEU A 165 13.97 16.05 6.65
N GLY A 166 12.96 15.31 6.15
CA GLY A 166 11.58 15.34 6.65
C GLY A 166 10.68 16.45 6.07
N CYS A 167 11.17 17.32 5.16
CA CYS A 167 10.37 18.40 4.55
C CYS A 167 9.09 17.94 3.84
N VAL A 168 9.02 16.68 3.40
CA VAL A 168 7.83 16.09 2.76
C VAL A 168 6.62 16.00 3.72
N TYR A 169 6.86 15.83 5.02
CA TYR A 169 5.82 15.86 6.07
C TYR A 169 5.35 17.29 6.32
N VAL A 170 6.27 18.26 6.28
CA VAL A 170 5.92 19.70 6.34
C VAL A 170 5.04 20.08 5.15
N LEU A 171 5.38 19.65 3.93
CA LEU A 171 4.55 19.86 2.73
C LEU A 171 3.17 19.21 2.88
N GLY A 172 3.10 17.96 3.34
CA GLY A 172 1.84 17.27 3.57
C GLY A 172 0.96 17.99 4.60
N TRP A 173 1.54 18.43 5.71
CA TRP A 173 0.81 19.16 6.76
C TRP A 173 0.33 20.53 6.28
N ILE A 174 1.09 21.22 5.43
CA ILE A 174 0.63 22.46 4.78
C ILE A 174 -0.57 22.18 3.87
N LEU A 175 -0.56 21.09 3.11
CA LEU A 175 -1.68 20.73 2.23
C LEU A 175 -2.98 20.54 3.01
N THR A 176 -2.96 19.90 4.17
CA THR A 176 -4.17 19.73 5.00
C THR A 176 -4.67 21.07 5.56
N HIS A 177 -3.77 21.99 5.92
CA HIS A 177 -4.14 23.35 6.36
C HIS A 177 -4.65 24.26 5.24
N LEU A 178 -4.30 23.96 3.98
CA LEU A 178 -4.81 24.66 2.80
C LEU A 178 -6.15 24.09 2.27
N GLN A 179 -6.63 22.94 2.78
CA GLN A 179 -7.84 22.26 2.27
C GLN A 179 -9.08 23.18 2.18
N GLU A 180 -9.28 24.05 3.17
CA GLU A 180 -10.42 24.98 3.23
C GLU A 180 -10.08 26.41 2.77
N ALA A 181 -8.85 26.64 2.30
CA ALA A 181 -8.39 27.96 1.88
C ALA A 181 -9.11 28.43 0.60
N PRO A 182 -9.40 29.74 0.45
CA PRO A 182 -10.05 30.26 -0.74
C PRO A 182 -9.15 30.12 -1.98
N MET A 183 -9.77 30.10 -3.16
CA MET A 183 -9.05 29.93 -4.45
C MET A 183 -7.89 30.92 -4.64
N SER A 184 -8.00 32.15 -4.13
CA SER A 184 -6.95 33.17 -4.20
C SER A 184 -5.69 32.82 -3.40
N VAL A 185 -5.80 32.02 -2.33
CA VAL A 185 -4.63 31.44 -1.63
C VAL A 185 -4.05 30.30 -2.47
N TRP A 186 -4.91 29.42 -2.99
CA TRP A 186 -4.47 28.32 -3.84
C TRP A 186 -3.76 28.77 -5.11
N ASP A 187 -4.23 29.82 -5.79
CA ASP A 187 -3.55 30.41 -6.96
C ASP A 187 -2.12 30.89 -6.62
N ARG A 188 -1.85 31.33 -5.37
CA ARG A 188 -0.49 31.67 -4.88
C ARG A 188 0.32 30.43 -4.48
N ALA A 189 -0.31 29.46 -3.80
CA ALA A 189 0.36 28.25 -3.30
C ALA A 189 0.70 27.26 -4.42
N TRP A 190 -0.07 27.23 -5.51
CA TRP A 190 0.01 26.21 -6.56
C TRP A 190 1.39 26.06 -7.21
N PRO A 191 2.10 27.14 -7.62
CA PRO A 191 3.44 27.04 -8.18
C PRO A 191 4.49 26.58 -7.18
N LEU A 192 4.20 26.63 -5.87
CA LEU A 192 5.10 26.21 -4.79
C LEU A 192 4.85 24.75 -4.37
N VAL A 193 3.60 24.28 -4.43
CA VAL A 193 3.17 22.92 -4.07
C VAL A 193 3.49 21.89 -5.15
N LEU A 194 3.25 22.25 -6.42
CA LEU A 194 3.31 21.27 -7.50
C LEU A 194 4.73 20.79 -7.85
N PRO A 195 5.76 21.65 -7.96
CA PRO A 195 7.10 21.18 -8.29
C PRO A 195 7.65 20.17 -7.27
N PRO A 196 7.56 20.39 -5.93
CA PRO A 196 7.89 19.36 -4.94
C PRO A 196 7.13 18.05 -5.15
N THR A 197 5.81 18.12 -5.37
CA THR A 197 4.96 16.94 -5.59
C THR A 197 5.47 16.11 -6.78
N MET A 198 5.76 16.75 -7.93
CA MET A 198 6.29 16.06 -9.10
C MET A 198 7.71 15.53 -8.89
N VAL A 199 8.60 16.30 -8.26
CA VAL A 199 9.98 15.87 -7.96
C VAL A 199 9.99 14.60 -7.08
N LEU A 200 9.05 14.47 -6.14
CA LEU A 200 8.90 13.26 -5.31
C LEU A 200 8.33 12.06 -6.10
N LEU A 201 7.36 12.28 -6.99
CA LEU A 201 6.81 11.22 -7.86
C LEU A 201 7.86 10.71 -8.87
N ASP A 202 8.64 11.61 -9.44
CA ASP A 202 9.69 11.33 -10.43
C ASP A 202 11.06 11.02 -9.80
N ALA A 203 11.14 10.93 -8.46
CA ALA A 203 12.34 10.54 -7.71
C ALA A 203 12.87 9.15 -8.13
N PRO A 204 14.20 8.89 -8.06
CA PRO A 204 14.77 7.61 -8.48
C PRO A 204 14.48 6.48 -7.48
N SER A 205 14.36 6.78 -6.18
CA SER A 205 14.16 5.80 -5.12
C SER A 205 12.68 5.47 -4.89
N VAL A 206 12.36 4.18 -4.78
CA VAL A 206 10.99 3.72 -4.51
C VAL A 206 10.41 4.25 -3.18
N PRO A 207 11.18 4.36 -2.07
CA PRO A 207 10.70 5.02 -0.84
C PRO A 207 10.22 6.46 -1.05
N THR A 208 10.97 7.29 -1.78
CA THR A 208 10.52 8.66 -2.08
C THR A 208 9.32 8.64 -3.03
N LYS A 209 9.27 7.73 -4.01
CA LYS A 209 8.07 7.56 -4.85
C LYS A 209 6.81 7.28 -4.03
N ILE A 210 6.90 6.49 -2.95
CA ILE A 210 5.77 6.28 -2.03
C ILE A 210 5.36 7.59 -1.35
N GLN A 211 6.31 8.36 -0.83
CA GLN A 211 6.05 9.67 -0.24
C GLN A 211 5.40 10.63 -1.26
N GLY A 212 5.89 10.64 -2.50
CA GLY A 212 5.32 11.39 -3.61
C GLY A 212 3.88 10.99 -3.94
N ALA A 213 3.56 9.69 -3.97
CA ALA A 213 2.19 9.22 -4.13
C ALA A 213 1.28 9.67 -2.97
N CYS A 214 1.78 9.63 -1.74
CA CYS A 214 1.05 10.10 -0.57
C CYS A 214 0.81 11.63 -0.58
N VAL A 215 1.78 12.42 -1.06
CA VAL A 215 1.59 13.86 -1.29
C VAL A 215 0.61 14.11 -2.44
N ALA A 216 0.70 13.36 -3.54
CA ALA A 216 -0.25 13.48 -4.67
C ALA A 216 -1.70 13.18 -4.23
N ARG A 217 -1.91 12.19 -3.35
CA ARG A 217 -3.19 11.93 -2.69
C ARG A 217 -3.70 13.14 -1.89
N LEU A 218 -2.83 13.81 -1.13
CA LEU A 218 -3.20 15.03 -0.41
C LEU A 218 -3.53 16.17 -1.36
N VAL A 219 -2.77 16.35 -2.45
CA VAL A 219 -3.09 17.31 -3.52
C VAL A 219 -4.48 17.04 -4.12
N TRP A 220 -4.83 15.77 -4.40
CA TRP A 220 -6.18 15.41 -4.87
C TRP A 220 -7.31 15.72 -3.88
N ARG A 221 -7.03 15.61 -2.57
CA ARG A 221 -8.04 15.86 -1.51
C ARG A 221 -8.17 17.34 -1.14
N CYS A 222 -7.09 18.10 -1.21
CA CYS A 222 -7.02 19.45 -0.65
C CYS A 222 -7.08 20.54 -1.73
N ALA A 223 -6.53 20.31 -2.93
CA ALA A 223 -6.54 21.30 -3.99
C ALA A 223 -7.92 21.41 -4.65
N PRO A 224 -8.42 22.62 -4.95
CA PRO A 224 -9.67 22.79 -5.67
C PRO A 224 -9.67 22.07 -7.03
N SER A 225 -10.71 21.27 -7.30
CA SER A 225 -10.83 20.49 -8.56
C SER A 225 -10.68 21.35 -9.81
N ALA A 226 -11.29 22.54 -9.82
CA ALA A 226 -11.18 23.51 -10.91
C ALA A 226 -9.72 23.90 -11.22
N LEU A 227 -8.85 23.98 -10.21
CA LEU A 227 -7.43 24.29 -10.37
C LEU A 227 -6.69 23.12 -11.03
N LEU A 228 -6.89 21.89 -10.53
CA LEU A 228 -6.31 20.65 -11.07
C LEU A 228 -6.65 20.43 -12.54
N HIS A 229 -7.89 20.72 -12.93
CA HIS A 229 -8.35 20.63 -14.32
C HIS A 229 -7.80 21.78 -15.19
N ARG A 230 -7.88 23.04 -14.74
CA ARG A 230 -7.44 24.23 -15.48
C ARG A 230 -5.93 24.26 -15.78
N THR A 231 -5.11 23.58 -14.97
CA THR A 231 -3.64 23.53 -15.12
C THR A 231 -3.13 22.32 -15.88
N GLY A 232 -4.00 21.38 -16.27
CA GLY A 232 -3.64 20.10 -16.91
C GLY A 232 -2.97 19.10 -15.96
N VAL A 233 -2.94 19.38 -14.66
CA VAL A 233 -2.21 18.58 -13.67
C VAL A 233 -2.98 17.33 -13.28
N ALA A 234 -4.31 17.36 -13.38
CA ALA A 234 -5.16 16.18 -13.16
C ALA A 234 -4.77 14.98 -14.06
N SER A 235 -4.43 15.22 -15.33
CA SER A 235 -3.95 14.15 -16.23
C SER A 235 -2.48 13.79 -15.92
N LEU A 236 -1.61 14.79 -15.73
CA LEU A 236 -0.19 14.57 -15.41
C LEU A 236 0.01 13.69 -14.16
N LEU A 237 -0.70 13.99 -13.06
CA LEU A 237 -0.65 13.18 -11.84
C LEU A 237 -1.12 11.75 -12.09
N ARG A 238 -2.22 11.56 -12.85
CA ARG A 238 -2.74 10.23 -13.18
C ARG A 238 -1.77 9.43 -14.06
N GLU A 239 -1.18 10.07 -15.07
CA GLU A 239 -0.17 9.47 -15.96
C GLU A 239 1.08 9.05 -15.18
N THR A 240 1.64 9.94 -14.35
CA THR A 240 2.81 9.63 -13.52
C THR A 240 2.50 8.53 -12.49
N LEU A 241 1.37 8.60 -11.78
CA LEU A 241 0.95 7.56 -10.83
C LEU A 241 0.77 6.20 -11.51
N THR A 242 0.13 6.13 -12.69
CA THR A 242 0.02 4.88 -13.45
C THR A 242 1.38 4.38 -13.92
N SER A 243 2.29 5.27 -14.35
CA SER A 243 3.65 4.90 -14.71
C SER A 243 4.48 4.36 -13.53
N MET A 244 4.11 4.67 -12.28
CA MET A 244 4.78 4.14 -11.08
C MET A 244 4.39 2.69 -10.77
N LEU A 245 3.28 2.18 -11.34
CA LEU A 245 2.87 0.78 -11.14
C LEU A 245 3.89 -0.22 -11.71
N SER A 246 4.78 0.18 -12.63
CA SER A 246 5.88 -0.67 -13.12
C SER A 246 6.88 -1.07 -12.02
N PHE A 247 6.94 -0.32 -10.91
CA PHE A 247 7.80 -0.60 -9.76
C PHE A 247 7.13 -1.45 -8.67
N MET A 248 5.88 -1.92 -8.86
CA MET A 248 5.20 -2.78 -7.87
C MET A 248 5.90 -4.13 -7.66
N SER A 249 6.79 -4.51 -8.58
CA SER A 249 7.65 -5.68 -8.51
C SER A 249 8.97 -5.45 -7.76
N GLU A 250 9.21 -4.28 -7.17
CA GLU A 250 10.42 -4.09 -6.33
C GLU A 250 10.25 -4.84 -4.99
N PRO A 251 11.25 -5.64 -4.52
CA PRO A 251 11.06 -6.58 -3.42
C PRO A 251 10.68 -5.98 -2.06
N THR A 252 11.12 -4.76 -1.79
CA THR A 252 11.09 -4.15 -0.44
C THR A 252 9.92 -3.19 -0.26
N TYR A 253 9.66 -2.38 -1.29
CA TYR A 253 8.75 -1.24 -1.31
C TYR A 253 7.71 -1.32 -2.44
N GLY A 254 7.77 -2.33 -3.32
CA GLY A 254 6.80 -2.53 -4.39
C GLY A 254 5.34 -2.62 -3.92
N PRO A 255 4.97 -3.49 -2.96
CA PRO A 255 3.59 -3.56 -2.43
C PRO A 255 3.14 -2.27 -1.71
N PRO A 256 3.95 -1.62 -0.84
CA PRO A 256 3.63 -0.30 -0.30
C PRO A 256 3.44 0.79 -1.37
N LEU A 257 4.27 0.81 -2.42
CA LEU A 257 4.14 1.73 -3.55
C LEU A 257 2.85 1.50 -4.32
N PHE A 258 2.57 0.24 -4.69
CA PHE A 258 1.35 -0.15 -5.37
C PHE A 258 0.11 0.35 -4.61
N SER A 259 0.09 0.17 -3.29
CA SER A 259 -1.02 0.65 -2.47
C SER A 259 -1.08 2.18 -2.35
N ALA A 260 0.05 2.87 -2.20
CA ALA A 260 0.09 4.34 -2.15
C ALA A 260 -0.39 4.97 -3.47
N VAL A 261 -0.02 4.36 -4.60
CA VAL A 261 -0.45 4.76 -5.95
C VAL A 261 -1.95 4.55 -6.12
N LEU A 262 -2.48 3.38 -5.75
CA LEU A 262 -3.93 3.13 -5.85
C LEU A 262 -4.76 4.03 -4.94
N ASP A 263 -4.32 4.34 -3.71
CA ASP A 263 -5.00 5.30 -2.82
C ASP A 263 -4.95 6.73 -3.38
N ALA A 264 -3.81 7.16 -3.94
CA ALA A 264 -3.71 8.44 -4.62
C ALA A 264 -4.65 8.56 -5.83
N GLN A 265 -4.76 7.51 -6.64
CA GLN A 265 -5.70 7.48 -7.76
C GLN A 265 -7.16 7.36 -7.29
N LEU A 266 -7.46 6.61 -6.23
CA LEU A 266 -8.80 6.50 -5.65
C LEU A 266 -9.28 7.86 -5.10
N ALA A 267 -8.38 8.62 -4.46
CA ALA A 267 -8.68 9.96 -3.98
C ALA A 267 -9.10 10.91 -5.12
N SER A 268 -8.47 10.81 -6.29
CA SER A 268 -8.81 11.65 -7.44
C SER A 268 -10.26 11.51 -7.95
N LEU A 269 -10.93 10.39 -7.64
CA LEU A 269 -12.34 10.15 -8.01
C LEU A 269 -13.29 11.21 -7.45
N SER A 270 -13.01 11.79 -6.27
CA SER A 270 -13.87 12.83 -5.68
C SER A 270 -13.94 14.11 -6.52
N SER A 271 -13.01 14.31 -7.46
CA SER A 271 -12.98 15.46 -8.37
C SER A 271 -13.68 15.22 -9.71
N GLN A 272 -14.19 14.01 -9.98
CA GLN A 272 -14.71 13.60 -11.29
C GLN A 272 -16.25 13.44 -11.32
N PRO A 273 -16.92 13.62 -12.47
CA PRO A 273 -18.33 13.28 -12.64
C PRO A 273 -18.54 11.75 -12.59
N SER A 274 -19.77 11.30 -12.27
CA SER A 274 -20.12 9.89 -12.03
C SER A 274 -19.58 8.92 -13.09
N ASP A 275 -19.79 9.20 -14.37
CA ASP A 275 -19.40 8.30 -15.47
C ASP A 275 -17.86 8.18 -15.57
N ALA A 276 -17.13 9.27 -15.31
CA ALA A 276 -15.67 9.27 -15.27
C ALA A 276 -15.14 8.60 -13.99
N GLN A 277 -15.86 8.68 -12.87
CA GLN A 277 -15.52 7.90 -11.66
C GLN A 277 -15.62 6.41 -11.94
N TYR A 278 -16.68 5.97 -12.64
CA TYR A 278 -16.84 4.59 -13.05
C TYR A 278 -15.65 4.13 -13.87
N GLU A 279 -15.39 4.76 -15.03
CA GLU A 279 -14.27 4.42 -15.92
C GLU A 279 -12.90 4.42 -15.22
N GLN A 280 -12.67 5.34 -14.29
CA GLN A 280 -11.44 5.34 -13.52
C GLN A 280 -11.34 4.17 -12.53
N VAL A 281 -12.44 3.74 -11.88
CA VAL A 281 -12.46 2.51 -11.06
C VAL A 281 -12.28 1.26 -11.92
N VAL A 282 -12.81 1.22 -13.15
CA VAL A 282 -12.49 0.17 -14.15
C VAL A 282 -10.98 0.14 -14.39
N GLY A 283 -10.39 1.32 -14.62
CA GLY A 283 -8.97 1.50 -14.86
C GLY A 283 -8.10 0.95 -13.73
N LEU A 284 -8.48 1.21 -12.46
CA LEU A 284 -7.78 0.72 -11.28
C LEU A 284 -7.85 -0.80 -11.13
N LEU A 285 -8.99 -1.42 -11.44
CA LEU A 285 -9.10 -2.88 -11.44
C LEU A 285 -8.26 -3.49 -12.58
N SER A 286 -8.38 -3.02 -13.81
CA SER A 286 -7.66 -3.60 -14.96
C SER A 286 -6.14 -3.36 -14.90
N HIS A 287 -5.70 -2.10 -14.82
CA HIS A 287 -4.29 -1.71 -14.93
C HIS A 287 -3.54 -1.77 -13.59
N GLY A 288 -4.28 -1.74 -12.47
CA GLY A 288 -3.72 -1.93 -11.13
C GLY A 288 -3.85 -3.39 -10.71
N VAL A 289 -5.03 -3.77 -10.20
CA VAL A 289 -5.27 -5.06 -9.54
C VAL A 289 -4.98 -6.26 -10.44
N PHE A 290 -5.67 -6.41 -11.58
CA PHE A 290 -5.49 -7.59 -12.44
C PHE A 290 -4.11 -7.64 -13.09
N THR A 291 -3.50 -6.48 -13.36
CA THR A 291 -2.11 -6.44 -13.83
C THR A 291 -1.16 -6.94 -12.75
N ALA A 292 -1.29 -6.51 -11.49
CA ALA A 292 -0.53 -7.06 -10.36
C ALA A 292 -0.75 -8.56 -10.15
N LEU A 293 -2.01 -9.03 -10.21
CA LEU A 293 -2.35 -10.45 -10.09
C LEU A 293 -1.78 -11.29 -11.25
N SER A 294 -1.67 -10.74 -12.46
CA SER A 294 -1.07 -11.44 -13.61
C SER A 294 0.42 -11.76 -13.42
N TYR A 295 1.12 -11.00 -12.58
CA TYR A 295 2.50 -11.27 -12.16
C TYR A 295 2.61 -12.31 -11.02
N CYS A 296 1.49 -12.65 -10.39
CA CYS A 296 1.44 -13.59 -9.26
C CYS A 296 1.05 -14.99 -9.75
N ALA A 297 2.05 -15.85 -9.96
CA ALA A 297 1.85 -17.22 -10.39
C ALA A 297 1.15 -18.05 -9.31
N PRO A 298 0.08 -18.82 -9.61
CA PRO A 298 -0.63 -19.64 -8.63
C PRO A 298 0.26 -20.62 -7.85
N ALA A 299 1.36 -21.10 -8.44
CA ALA A 299 2.35 -21.92 -7.75
C ALA A 299 2.96 -21.23 -6.50
N SER A 300 2.97 -19.90 -6.43
CA SER A 300 3.44 -19.16 -5.24
C SER A 300 2.48 -19.28 -4.05
N ALA A 301 1.21 -19.62 -4.26
CA ALA A 301 0.30 -20.02 -3.18
C ALA A 301 0.68 -21.37 -2.55
N SER A 302 1.52 -22.17 -3.21
CA SER A 302 1.87 -23.52 -2.74
C SER A 302 3.08 -23.57 -1.80
N VAL A 303 3.96 -22.57 -1.83
CA VAL A 303 5.30 -22.62 -1.22
C VAL A 303 5.47 -21.68 -0.03
N HIS A 304 6.05 -22.21 1.06
CA HIS A 304 6.50 -21.43 2.22
C HIS A 304 7.94 -20.96 1.97
N VAL A 305 8.15 -19.66 1.75
CA VAL A 305 9.45 -19.09 1.36
C VAL A 305 9.75 -17.82 2.14
N LEU A 306 10.96 -17.71 2.66
CA LEU A 306 11.51 -16.53 3.33
C LEU A 306 11.58 -15.31 2.39
N ALA A 307 11.84 -14.12 2.93
CA ALA A 307 12.24 -12.98 2.11
C ALA A 307 13.64 -13.22 1.49
N PRO A 308 13.93 -12.69 0.29
CA PRO A 308 15.25 -12.81 -0.33
C PRO A 308 16.33 -12.16 0.55
N SER A 309 17.46 -12.85 0.72
CA SER A 309 18.57 -12.36 1.56
C SER A 309 19.32 -11.18 0.93
N ALA A 310 19.29 -11.06 -0.41
CA ALA A 310 19.84 -9.95 -1.18
C ALA A 310 18.78 -9.49 -2.20
N PRO A 311 18.01 -8.41 -1.93
CA PRO A 311 16.93 -7.97 -2.82
C PRO A 311 17.45 -7.49 -4.19
N ASP A 312 18.71 -7.06 -4.26
CA ASP A 312 19.32 -6.43 -5.43
C ASP A 312 19.79 -7.42 -6.52
N HIS A 313 19.70 -8.75 -6.29
CA HIS A 313 20.33 -9.75 -7.16
C HIS A 313 19.37 -10.75 -7.82
N THR A 314 18.09 -10.77 -7.43
CA THR A 314 17.11 -11.70 -8.03
C THR A 314 16.17 -10.99 -9.01
N SER A 315 15.86 -11.62 -10.13
CA SER A 315 14.72 -11.23 -10.98
C SER A 315 13.44 -11.29 -10.15
N THR A 316 12.98 -10.12 -9.74
CA THR A 316 12.15 -9.92 -8.55
C THR A 316 10.78 -10.58 -8.68
N LEU A 317 10.25 -10.60 -9.90
CA LEU A 317 8.98 -11.20 -10.28
C LEU A 317 8.91 -12.72 -10.12
N HIS A 318 10.03 -13.44 -9.98
CA HIS A 318 9.99 -14.90 -9.75
C HIS A 318 9.96 -15.29 -8.27
N HIS A 319 10.10 -14.33 -7.35
CA HIS A 319 10.20 -14.63 -5.94
C HIS A 319 8.81 -14.85 -5.31
N ALA A 320 8.49 -16.09 -4.94
CA ALA A 320 7.17 -16.46 -4.42
C ALA A 320 6.70 -15.61 -3.23
N ARG A 321 7.60 -15.27 -2.29
CA ARG A 321 7.29 -14.36 -1.17
C ARG A 321 6.80 -12.98 -1.62
N LEU A 322 7.41 -12.39 -2.66
CA LEU A 322 6.96 -11.11 -3.19
C LEU A 322 5.60 -11.25 -3.86
N GLN A 323 5.40 -12.31 -4.67
CA GLN A 323 4.11 -12.59 -5.30
C GLN A 323 2.98 -12.79 -4.28
N GLN A 324 3.23 -13.45 -3.14
CA GLN A 324 2.26 -13.62 -2.06
C GLN A 324 1.81 -12.27 -1.47
N VAL A 325 2.77 -11.39 -1.16
CA VAL A 325 2.49 -10.06 -0.58
C VAL A 325 1.82 -9.15 -1.61
N LEU A 326 2.28 -9.15 -2.87
CA LEU A 326 1.68 -8.38 -3.96
C LEU A 326 0.25 -8.86 -4.26
N ALA A 327 0.03 -10.17 -4.34
CA ALA A 327 -1.30 -10.75 -4.52
C ALA A 327 -2.24 -10.37 -3.37
N GLY A 328 -1.81 -10.53 -2.12
CA GLY A 328 -2.60 -10.13 -0.95
C GLY A 328 -2.95 -8.64 -0.92
N THR A 329 -2.00 -7.78 -1.28
CA THR A 329 -2.23 -6.34 -1.44
C THR A 329 -3.26 -6.07 -2.54
N ALA A 330 -3.09 -6.65 -3.74
CA ALA A 330 -3.98 -6.49 -4.88
C ALA A 330 -5.40 -7.02 -4.62
N LEU A 331 -5.54 -8.13 -3.90
CA LEU A 331 -6.82 -8.71 -3.50
C LEU A 331 -7.53 -7.85 -2.43
N THR A 332 -6.80 -7.28 -1.49
CA THR A 332 -7.35 -6.30 -0.53
C THR A 332 -7.91 -5.08 -1.28
N TRP A 333 -7.18 -4.59 -2.29
CA TRP A 333 -7.69 -3.57 -3.21
C TRP A 333 -8.89 -4.03 -4.03
N ALA A 334 -8.93 -5.29 -4.48
CA ALA A 334 -10.06 -5.86 -5.19
C ALA A 334 -11.35 -5.77 -4.36
N SER A 335 -11.33 -6.19 -3.09
CA SER A 335 -12.48 -6.07 -2.16
C SER A 335 -13.01 -4.64 -2.06
N VAL A 336 -12.11 -3.65 -1.90
CA VAL A 336 -12.46 -2.21 -1.86
C VAL A 336 -13.16 -1.77 -3.14
N LEU A 337 -12.59 -2.12 -4.30
CA LEU A 337 -13.06 -1.67 -5.60
C LEU A 337 -14.35 -2.40 -6.04
N TYR A 338 -14.51 -3.68 -5.70
CA TYR A 338 -15.76 -4.43 -5.92
C TYR A 338 -16.90 -3.86 -5.09
N THR A 339 -16.68 -3.63 -3.79
CA THR A 339 -17.67 -3.00 -2.90
C THR A 339 -18.10 -1.63 -3.44
N ARG A 340 -17.16 -0.85 -4.00
CA ARG A 340 -17.45 0.46 -4.59
C ARG A 340 -18.18 0.41 -5.95
N LEU A 341 -17.96 -0.64 -6.75
CA LEU A 341 -18.65 -0.83 -8.04
C LEU A 341 -20.02 -1.50 -7.91
N GLY A 342 -20.28 -2.24 -6.83
CA GLY A 342 -21.46 -3.09 -6.71
C GLY A 342 -21.56 -4.07 -7.88
N GLU A 343 -22.77 -4.25 -8.43
CA GLU A 343 -23.06 -5.14 -9.57
C GLU A 343 -22.14 -4.92 -10.79
N ALA A 344 -21.67 -3.70 -11.03
CA ALA A 344 -20.82 -3.40 -12.18
C ALA A 344 -19.37 -3.93 -12.05
N SER A 345 -19.03 -4.56 -10.92
CA SER A 345 -17.85 -5.42 -10.77
C SER A 345 -17.98 -6.75 -11.52
N LEU A 346 -19.20 -7.25 -11.75
CA LEU A 346 -19.45 -8.61 -12.29
C LEU A 346 -18.95 -8.84 -13.72
N ARG A 347 -18.66 -7.81 -14.53
CA ARG A 347 -17.94 -8.01 -15.81
C ARG A 347 -16.54 -8.63 -15.62
N PHE A 348 -15.91 -8.36 -14.47
CA PHE A 348 -14.58 -8.89 -14.12
C PHE A 348 -14.66 -10.31 -13.55
N TRP A 349 -15.87 -10.86 -13.39
CA TRP A 349 -16.11 -12.19 -12.81
C TRP A 349 -15.19 -13.27 -13.39
N HIS A 350 -15.12 -13.40 -14.71
CA HIS A 350 -14.30 -14.44 -15.34
C HIS A 350 -12.80 -14.28 -15.04
N ALA A 351 -12.27 -13.06 -15.03
CA ALA A 351 -10.86 -12.80 -14.75
C ALA A 351 -10.51 -13.05 -13.27
N HIS A 352 -11.37 -12.61 -12.35
CA HIS A 352 -11.20 -12.87 -10.92
C HIS A 352 -11.32 -14.36 -10.61
N MET A 353 -12.35 -15.04 -11.13
CA MET A 353 -12.64 -16.43 -10.79
C MET A 353 -11.61 -17.41 -11.35
N ASP A 354 -11.06 -17.17 -12.54
CA ASP A 354 -9.98 -18.00 -13.08
C ASP A 354 -8.72 -17.92 -12.21
N TRP A 355 -8.30 -16.70 -11.87
CA TRP A 355 -7.15 -16.47 -10.99
C TRP A 355 -7.38 -17.01 -9.56
N ALA A 356 -8.55 -16.73 -8.96
CA ALA A 356 -8.87 -17.13 -7.60
C ALA A 356 -9.01 -18.64 -7.44
N VAL A 357 -9.65 -19.34 -8.39
CA VAL A 357 -9.70 -20.81 -8.40
C VAL A 357 -8.29 -21.39 -8.50
N ALA A 358 -7.45 -20.90 -9.41
CA ALA A 358 -6.08 -21.40 -9.54
C ALA A 358 -5.25 -21.17 -8.26
N TRP A 359 -5.38 -20.00 -7.63
CA TRP A 359 -4.69 -19.68 -6.37
C TRP A 359 -5.14 -20.59 -5.22
N LEU A 360 -6.44 -20.87 -5.10
CA LEU A 360 -7.00 -21.77 -4.08
C LEU A 360 -6.69 -23.25 -4.33
N GLU A 361 -6.70 -23.70 -5.58
CA GLU A 361 -6.32 -25.07 -5.96
C GLU A 361 -4.85 -25.34 -5.59
N HIS A 362 -3.96 -24.38 -5.83
CA HIS A 362 -2.53 -24.49 -5.50
C HIS A 362 -2.16 -24.18 -4.04
N ALA A 363 -3.08 -23.61 -3.25
CA ALA A 363 -2.82 -23.22 -1.87
C ALA A 363 -2.19 -24.37 -1.05
N PHE A 364 -1.03 -24.08 -0.45
CA PHE A 364 -0.24 -24.97 0.41
C PHE A 364 0.26 -26.29 -0.23
N GLN A 365 0.09 -26.53 -1.53
CA GLN A 365 0.42 -27.84 -2.15
C GLN A 365 1.88 -28.30 -1.98
N ALA A 366 2.83 -27.37 -1.83
CA ALA A 366 4.27 -27.64 -1.67
C ALA A 366 4.77 -27.35 -0.24
N CYS A 367 3.88 -27.03 0.68
CA CYS A 367 4.17 -26.93 2.11
C CYS A 367 4.23 -28.32 2.74
N THR A 368 5.03 -28.49 3.80
CA THR A 368 5.24 -29.76 4.49
C THR A 368 4.91 -29.65 5.98
N PRO A 369 4.26 -30.64 6.60
CA PRO A 369 4.08 -30.66 8.05
C PRO A 369 5.40 -30.90 8.79
N PRO A 370 5.60 -30.31 10.00
CA PRO A 370 4.76 -29.27 10.59
C PRO A 370 4.95 -27.92 9.86
N PHE A 371 3.87 -27.15 9.73
CA PHE A 371 3.92 -25.77 9.23
C PHE A 371 3.74 -24.78 10.40
N PRO A 372 4.51 -23.68 10.46
CA PRO A 372 5.60 -23.29 9.55
C PRO A 372 6.78 -24.26 9.61
N PHE A 373 7.42 -24.49 8.47
CA PHE A 373 8.66 -25.27 8.41
C PHE A 373 9.81 -24.47 9.06
N ARG A 374 10.55 -25.09 9.98
CA ARG A 374 11.65 -24.47 10.74
C ARG A 374 12.99 -25.16 10.50
N GLY A 375 13.35 -25.34 9.24
CA GLY A 375 14.62 -25.94 8.83
C GLY A 375 15.52 -24.98 8.06
N LEU A 376 16.65 -25.49 7.57
CA LEU A 376 17.48 -24.74 6.63
C LEU A 376 16.69 -24.46 5.33
N PRO A 377 16.57 -23.20 4.88
CA PRO A 377 15.83 -22.87 3.67
C PRO A 377 16.49 -23.53 2.45
N ARG A 378 15.68 -24.23 1.64
CA ARG A 378 16.14 -24.77 0.36
C ARG A 378 16.69 -23.62 -0.49
N ARG A 379 17.99 -23.67 -0.80
CA ARG A 379 18.63 -22.67 -1.65
C ARG A 379 18.05 -22.74 -3.07
N PRO A 380 17.63 -21.62 -3.67
CA PRO A 380 17.43 -21.54 -5.11
C PRO A 380 18.71 -21.96 -5.84
N VAL A 381 18.58 -22.70 -6.93
CA VAL A 381 19.73 -23.14 -7.72
C VAL A 381 20.51 -21.94 -8.28
N SER A 382 19.84 -20.82 -8.59
CA SER A 382 20.48 -19.57 -8.97
C SER A 382 21.41 -19.05 -7.86
N GLU A 383 20.92 -18.86 -6.63
CA GLU A 383 21.76 -18.41 -5.49
C GLU A 383 22.97 -19.33 -5.28
N MET A 384 22.85 -20.63 -5.56
CA MET A 384 23.97 -21.59 -5.47
C MET A 384 24.99 -21.41 -6.61
N VAL A 385 24.52 -21.14 -7.83
CA VAL A 385 25.38 -20.85 -8.99
C VAL A 385 26.09 -19.51 -8.79
N ASP A 386 25.39 -18.48 -8.31
CA ASP A 386 25.94 -17.14 -8.11
C ASP A 386 27.09 -17.17 -7.08
N ASP A 387 26.89 -17.81 -5.92
CA ASP A 387 27.96 -18.06 -4.93
C ASP A 387 29.17 -18.80 -5.55
N LEU A 388 28.92 -19.85 -6.34
CA LEU A 388 29.98 -20.64 -6.97
C LEU A 388 30.75 -19.83 -8.03
N VAL A 389 30.08 -18.92 -8.75
CA VAL A 389 30.68 -18.06 -9.77
C VAL A 389 31.48 -16.92 -9.12
N GLU A 390 30.95 -16.27 -8.09
CA GLU A 390 31.58 -15.13 -7.43
C GLU A 390 32.69 -15.51 -6.45
N GLN A 391 32.51 -16.61 -5.72
CA GLN A 391 33.33 -16.97 -4.54
C GLN A 391 34.01 -18.34 -4.68
N GLY A 392 33.78 -19.06 -5.78
CA GLY A 392 34.35 -20.39 -6.05
C GLY A 392 33.87 -21.50 -5.11
N THR A 393 32.99 -21.17 -4.15
CA THR A 393 32.51 -22.05 -3.08
C THR A 393 31.08 -21.66 -2.71
N LEU A 394 30.28 -22.63 -2.24
CA LEU A 394 28.96 -22.33 -1.69
C LEU A 394 29.12 -21.73 -0.30
N ARG A 395 28.50 -20.58 -0.02
CA ARG A 395 28.39 -20.06 1.35
C ARG A 395 27.64 -21.06 2.22
N GLU A 396 28.18 -21.33 3.40
CA GLU A 396 27.40 -21.88 4.50
C GLU A 396 26.34 -20.85 4.90
N ARG A 397 25.12 -21.30 5.18
CA ARG A 397 24.00 -20.43 5.54
C ARG A 397 23.76 -20.55 7.05
N ASP A 398 23.75 -19.42 7.74
CA ASP A 398 23.35 -19.37 9.15
C ASP A 398 21.92 -19.90 9.33
N ALA A 399 21.63 -20.40 10.53
CA ALA A 399 20.28 -20.77 10.91
C ALA A 399 19.36 -19.54 10.82
N THR A 400 18.33 -19.61 9.98
CA THR A 400 17.33 -18.54 9.91
C THR A 400 16.54 -18.49 11.22
N PRO A 401 16.31 -17.31 11.82
CA PRO A 401 15.43 -17.17 12.98
C PRO A 401 14.02 -17.69 12.71
N ASP A 402 13.43 -18.37 13.70
CA ASP A 402 12.06 -18.89 13.63
C ASP A 402 11.03 -17.81 13.28
N GLU A 403 11.23 -16.58 13.76
CA GLU A 403 10.38 -15.42 13.47
C GLU A 403 10.24 -15.15 11.96
N ALA A 404 11.31 -15.32 11.18
CA ALA A 404 11.27 -15.11 9.74
C ALA A 404 10.49 -16.23 9.00
N TRP A 405 10.47 -17.44 9.56
CA TRP A 405 9.62 -18.54 9.07
C TRP A 405 8.15 -18.34 9.46
N ASP A 406 7.90 -17.83 10.67
CA ASP A 406 6.56 -17.46 11.12
C ASP A 406 5.99 -16.33 10.24
N ASP A 407 6.78 -15.28 9.96
CA ASP A 407 6.44 -14.22 8.99
C ASP A 407 6.19 -14.77 7.58
N ALA A 408 7.04 -15.70 7.13
CA ALA A 408 6.90 -16.38 5.84
C ALA A 408 5.55 -17.12 5.73
N ALA A 409 5.12 -17.78 6.81
CA ALA A 409 3.82 -18.44 6.87
C ALA A 409 2.67 -17.44 6.97
N ALA A 410 2.83 -16.36 7.73
CA ALA A 410 1.80 -15.37 7.97
C ALA A 410 1.30 -14.72 6.67
N ALA A 411 2.20 -14.20 5.82
CA ALA A 411 1.74 -13.56 4.58
C ALA A 411 1.29 -14.57 3.50
N LEU A 412 1.74 -15.83 3.55
CA LEU A 412 1.16 -16.88 2.71
C LEU A 412 -0.31 -17.14 3.11
N LEU A 413 -0.56 -17.40 4.40
CA LEU A 413 -1.91 -17.58 4.96
C LEU A 413 -2.81 -16.37 4.66
N ALA A 414 -2.29 -15.17 4.94
CA ALA A 414 -3.00 -13.93 4.64
C ALA A 414 -3.36 -13.88 3.14
N SER A 415 -2.41 -14.15 2.21
CA SER A 415 -2.67 -14.06 0.76
C SER A 415 -3.84 -14.94 0.30
N VAL A 416 -3.98 -16.12 0.90
CA VAL A 416 -5.12 -17.03 0.68
C VAL A 416 -6.40 -16.46 1.31
N CYS A 417 -6.32 -15.88 2.52
CA CYS A 417 -7.46 -15.23 3.18
C CYS A 417 -8.00 -14.04 2.37
N ALA A 418 -7.13 -13.18 1.82
CA ALA A 418 -7.53 -12.06 0.96
C ALA A 418 -8.14 -12.52 -0.36
N CYS A 419 -7.65 -13.64 -0.90
CA CYS A 419 -8.24 -14.26 -2.09
C CYS A 419 -9.69 -14.66 -1.81
N LEU A 420 -9.93 -15.30 -0.67
CA LEU A 420 -11.27 -15.67 -0.23
C LEU A 420 -12.15 -14.46 0.09
N GLU A 421 -11.62 -13.42 0.74
CA GLU A 421 -12.39 -12.22 1.09
C GLU A 421 -12.86 -11.46 -0.16
N ALA A 422 -11.96 -11.23 -1.13
CA ALA A 422 -12.29 -10.60 -2.41
C ALA A 422 -13.27 -11.47 -3.23
N THR A 423 -13.12 -12.79 -3.17
CA THR A 423 -14.03 -13.74 -3.83
C THR A 423 -15.40 -13.76 -3.15
N CYS A 424 -15.49 -13.77 -1.82
CA CYS A 424 -16.75 -13.66 -1.07
C CYS A 424 -17.46 -12.37 -1.45
N THR A 425 -16.77 -11.22 -1.38
CA THR A 425 -17.31 -9.91 -1.79
C THR A 425 -17.95 -9.97 -3.18
N LEU A 426 -17.26 -10.56 -4.17
CA LEU A 426 -17.76 -10.63 -5.55
C LEU A 426 -18.89 -11.67 -5.72
N VAL A 427 -18.84 -12.80 -5.00
CA VAL A 427 -19.90 -13.83 -4.97
C VAL A 427 -21.16 -13.30 -4.28
N ASP A 428 -21.03 -12.56 -3.17
CA ASP A 428 -22.15 -11.93 -2.48
C ASP A 428 -22.85 -10.93 -3.40
N ILE A 429 -22.08 -10.08 -4.12
CA ILE A 429 -22.63 -9.21 -5.18
C ILE A 429 -23.36 -10.04 -6.26
N ALA A 430 -22.77 -11.15 -6.72
CA ALA A 430 -23.37 -11.99 -7.76
C ALA A 430 -24.66 -12.73 -7.32
N VAL A 431 -24.76 -13.13 -6.05
CA VAL A 431 -25.92 -13.83 -5.50
C VAL A 431 -27.07 -12.86 -5.20
N HIS A 432 -26.76 -11.61 -4.82
CA HIS A 432 -27.77 -10.60 -4.50
C HIS A 432 -28.11 -9.67 -5.67
N ALA A 433 -27.38 -9.71 -6.78
CA ALA A 433 -27.71 -8.95 -8.00
C ALA A 433 -29.13 -9.31 -8.48
N PRO A 434 -30.03 -8.33 -8.64
CA PRO A 434 -31.39 -8.59 -9.06
C PRO A 434 -31.40 -9.15 -10.49
N ALA A 435 -32.18 -10.20 -10.73
CA ALA A 435 -32.36 -10.78 -12.06
C ALA A 435 -33.07 -9.84 -13.07
N SER A 436 -33.32 -8.58 -12.70
CA SER A 436 -34.14 -7.64 -13.46
C SER A 436 -33.88 -6.17 -13.10
N THR A 437 -33.21 -5.41 -13.99
CA THR A 437 -33.41 -3.95 -14.08
C THR A 437 -33.07 -3.30 -15.42
N SER A 438 -32.29 -3.91 -16.34
CA SER A 438 -32.03 -3.32 -17.67
C SER A 438 -31.86 -4.33 -18.82
N SER A 439 -32.84 -4.33 -19.73
CA SER A 439 -32.91 -4.94 -21.09
C SER A 439 -32.41 -6.41 -21.28
N PRO A 440 -33.24 -7.31 -21.85
CA PRO A 440 -32.86 -8.70 -22.06
C PRO A 440 -31.82 -8.91 -23.20
N PRO A 441 -31.16 -10.08 -23.26
CA PRO A 441 -31.30 -11.24 -22.37
C PRO A 441 -30.06 -11.41 -21.46
N TRP A 442 -30.18 -11.01 -20.19
CA TRP A 442 -29.25 -11.47 -19.17
C TRP A 442 -29.62 -12.91 -18.75
N PRO A 443 -28.64 -13.77 -18.40
CA PRO A 443 -28.90 -15.11 -17.89
C PRO A 443 -29.68 -15.08 -16.56
N ALA A 444 -30.39 -16.16 -16.25
CA ALA A 444 -31.24 -16.29 -15.05
C ALA A 444 -30.46 -16.26 -13.71
N TYR A 445 -29.14 -16.30 -13.76
CA TYR A 445 -28.20 -16.17 -12.64
C TYR A 445 -27.04 -15.27 -13.09
N ALA A 446 -26.31 -14.69 -12.14
CA ALA A 446 -25.12 -13.88 -12.46
C ALA A 446 -24.17 -14.62 -13.44
N PRO A 447 -23.59 -13.91 -14.44
CA PRO A 447 -22.83 -14.55 -15.51
C PRO A 447 -21.74 -15.49 -15.01
N GLY A 448 -21.78 -16.74 -15.46
CA GLY A 448 -20.78 -17.74 -15.11
C GLY A 448 -20.87 -18.35 -13.71
N LEU A 449 -21.82 -17.96 -12.84
CA LEU A 449 -21.93 -18.53 -11.48
C LEU A 449 -22.14 -20.06 -11.50
N ALA A 450 -22.89 -20.59 -12.47
CA ALA A 450 -23.07 -22.04 -12.68
C ALA A 450 -21.79 -22.77 -13.14
N THR A 451 -20.86 -22.08 -13.78
CA THR A 451 -19.57 -22.63 -14.23
C THR A 451 -18.51 -22.55 -13.13
N TRP A 452 -18.47 -21.42 -12.41
CA TRP A 452 -17.42 -21.08 -11.47
C TRP A 452 -17.73 -21.52 -10.03
N GLY A 453 -19.00 -21.52 -9.62
CA GLY A 453 -19.41 -21.99 -8.29
C GLY A 453 -18.93 -23.41 -7.96
N PRO A 454 -19.16 -24.42 -8.83
CA PRO A 454 -18.62 -25.77 -8.64
C PRO A 454 -17.10 -25.83 -8.51
N ARG A 455 -16.37 -25.03 -9.31
CA ARG A 455 -14.91 -24.94 -9.25
C ARG A 455 -14.43 -24.33 -7.94
N LEU A 456 -15.06 -23.25 -7.48
CA LEU A 456 -14.77 -22.61 -6.18
C LEU A 456 -15.00 -23.57 -5.00
N VAL A 457 -16.11 -24.33 -5.00
CA VAL A 457 -16.37 -25.31 -3.93
C VAL A 457 -15.29 -26.40 -3.94
N SER A 458 -14.90 -26.91 -5.10
CA SER A 458 -13.82 -27.89 -5.24
C SER A 458 -12.46 -27.35 -4.76
N ALA A 459 -12.08 -26.16 -5.21
CA ALA A 459 -10.84 -25.49 -4.82
C ALA A 459 -10.81 -25.19 -3.30
N SER A 460 -11.94 -24.77 -2.72
CA SER A 460 -12.09 -24.55 -1.28
C SER A 460 -11.94 -25.84 -0.48
N CYS A 461 -12.47 -26.95 -0.98
CA CYS A 461 -12.26 -28.28 -0.37
C CYS A 461 -10.78 -28.70 -0.44
N MET A 462 -10.12 -28.51 -1.59
CA MET A 462 -8.70 -28.82 -1.74
C MET A 462 -7.82 -28.00 -0.78
N CYS A 463 -8.06 -26.69 -0.70
CA CYS A 463 -7.39 -25.78 0.23
C CYS A 463 -7.59 -26.22 1.69
N LEU A 464 -8.82 -26.56 2.10
CA LEU A 464 -9.11 -27.04 3.45
C LEU A 464 -8.43 -28.39 3.79
N VAL A 465 -8.40 -29.33 2.85
CA VAL A 465 -7.67 -30.61 3.03
C VAL A 465 -6.19 -30.31 3.25
N ARG A 466 -5.57 -29.52 2.36
CA ARG A 466 -4.16 -29.19 2.47
C ARG A 466 -3.81 -28.45 3.75
N TRP A 467 -4.62 -27.46 4.15
CA TRP A 467 -4.43 -26.76 5.42
C TRP A 467 -4.42 -27.72 6.62
N ARG A 468 -5.33 -28.71 6.66
CA ARG A 468 -5.40 -29.70 7.76
C ARG A 468 -4.24 -30.69 7.76
N ASP A 469 -3.74 -31.07 6.59
CA ASP A 469 -2.57 -31.96 6.43
C ASP A 469 -1.26 -31.34 7.00
N LEU A 470 -1.19 -30.02 7.20
CA LEU A 470 0.02 -29.32 7.66
C LEU A 470 0.30 -29.41 9.17
N HIS A 471 -0.65 -29.92 9.98
CA HIS A 471 -0.51 -30.10 11.43
C HIS A 471 0.00 -28.85 12.18
N VAL A 472 -0.59 -27.70 11.85
CA VAL A 472 -0.25 -26.41 12.47
C VAL A 472 -0.62 -26.40 13.95
N THR A 473 0.38 -26.22 14.80
CA THR A 473 0.23 -26.19 16.27
C THR A 473 0.83 -24.96 16.92
N GLN A 474 1.81 -24.32 16.27
CA GLN A 474 2.46 -23.08 16.70
C GLN A 474 2.97 -22.28 15.48
N PRO A 475 3.26 -20.98 15.64
CA PRO A 475 2.93 -20.15 16.80
C PRO A 475 1.41 -19.86 16.86
N PRO A 476 0.87 -19.40 18.01
CA PRO A 476 -0.57 -19.13 18.16
C PRO A 476 -1.15 -18.14 17.14
N SER A 477 -0.34 -17.20 16.65
CA SER A 477 -0.72 -16.26 15.59
C SER A 477 -1.05 -16.94 14.26
N ILE A 478 -0.27 -17.96 13.88
CA ILE A 478 -0.48 -18.75 12.65
C ILE A 478 -1.69 -19.68 12.82
N VAL A 479 -1.93 -20.22 14.02
CA VAL A 479 -3.15 -20.99 14.34
C VAL A 479 -4.39 -20.11 14.16
N ALA A 480 -4.42 -18.90 14.75
CA ALA A 480 -5.55 -17.98 14.64
C ALA A 480 -5.82 -17.50 13.19
N GLN A 481 -4.76 -17.29 12.39
CA GLN A 481 -4.91 -17.02 10.95
C GLN A 481 -5.47 -18.24 10.20
N GLY A 482 -5.11 -19.46 10.60
CA GLY A 482 -5.70 -20.69 10.11
C GLY A 482 -7.19 -20.87 10.43
N GLU A 483 -7.62 -20.44 11.61
CA GLU A 483 -9.03 -20.37 11.99
C GLU A 483 -9.78 -19.34 11.12
N THR A 484 -9.16 -18.19 10.87
CA THR A 484 -9.69 -17.14 9.97
C THR A 484 -9.84 -17.66 8.54
N LEU A 485 -8.83 -18.36 8.02
CA LEU A 485 -8.88 -19.06 6.73
C LEU A 485 -10.06 -20.03 6.66
N CYS A 486 -10.23 -20.86 7.70
CA CYS A 486 -11.35 -21.81 7.76
C CYS A 486 -12.72 -21.10 7.79
N ALA A 487 -12.85 -20.01 8.53
CA ALA A 487 -14.07 -19.21 8.58
C ALA A 487 -14.41 -18.56 7.22
N HIS A 488 -13.41 -18.05 6.49
CA HIS A 488 -13.59 -17.53 5.14
C HIS A 488 -14.00 -18.62 4.14
N LEU A 489 -13.37 -19.81 4.19
CA LEU A 489 -13.76 -20.97 3.37
C LEU A 489 -15.22 -21.41 3.66
N GLN A 490 -15.61 -21.47 4.94
CA GLN A 490 -16.98 -21.74 5.36
C GLN A 490 -17.95 -20.65 4.89
N SER A 491 -17.56 -19.37 4.90
CA SER A 491 -18.41 -18.28 4.40
C SER A 491 -18.68 -18.43 2.91
N LEU A 492 -17.62 -18.59 2.11
CA LEU A 492 -17.71 -18.75 0.67
C LEU A 492 -18.60 -19.93 0.27
N VAL A 493 -18.38 -21.12 0.86
CA VAL A 493 -19.17 -22.32 0.52
C VAL A 493 -20.61 -22.20 0.99
N ARG A 494 -20.90 -21.51 2.12
CA ARG A 494 -22.29 -21.25 2.56
C ARG A 494 -23.02 -20.29 1.62
N THR A 495 -22.42 -19.16 1.24
CA THR A 495 -23.00 -18.24 0.24
C THR A 495 -23.28 -18.98 -1.07
N LEU A 496 -22.33 -19.80 -1.55
CA LEU A 496 -22.53 -20.61 -2.75
C LEU A 496 -23.64 -21.67 -2.58
N SER A 497 -23.73 -22.34 -1.42
CA SER A 497 -24.77 -23.36 -1.17
C SER A 497 -26.19 -22.80 -1.01
N ALA A 498 -26.30 -21.52 -0.61
CA ALA A 498 -27.57 -20.79 -0.56
C ALA A 498 -28.03 -20.32 -1.95
N SER A 499 -27.15 -20.38 -2.96
CA SER A 499 -27.49 -20.00 -4.34
C SER A 499 -28.49 -20.98 -4.97
N PRO A 500 -29.50 -20.50 -5.71
CA PRO A 500 -30.48 -21.36 -6.39
C PRO A 500 -29.91 -22.16 -7.57
N VAL A 501 -28.62 -22.08 -7.86
CA VAL A 501 -27.96 -22.69 -9.02
C VAL A 501 -27.76 -24.20 -8.83
N PRO A 502 -28.45 -25.08 -9.60
CA PRO A 502 -28.43 -26.53 -9.35
C PRO A 502 -27.04 -27.17 -9.43
N ALA A 503 -26.20 -26.72 -10.36
CA ALA A 503 -24.84 -27.22 -10.55
C ALA A 503 -23.95 -27.10 -9.29
N ILE A 504 -24.20 -26.07 -8.45
CA ILE A 504 -23.48 -25.91 -7.18
C ILE A 504 -23.93 -26.97 -6.16
N ALA A 505 -25.25 -27.17 -6.02
CA ALA A 505 -25.80 -28.21 -5.14
C ALA A 505 -25.37 -29.62 -5.56
N GLU A 506 -25.36 -29.91 -6.86
CA GLU A 506 -24.85 -31.17 -7.43
C GLU A 506 -23.36 -31.36 -7.13
N SER A 507 -22.55 -30.31 -7.29
CA SER A 507 -21.12 -30.34 -6.97
C SER A 507 -20.85 -30.59 -5.48
N ILE A 508 -21.58 -29.91 -4.58
CA ILE A 508 -21.51 -30.15 -3.13
C ILE A 508 -21.89 -31.60 -2.80
N GLN A 509 -22.97 -32.13 -3.39
CA GLN A 509 -23.38 -33.53 -3.20
C GLN A 509 -22.37 -34.54 -3.76
N ALA A 510 -21.70 -34.22 -4.86
CA ALA A 510 -20.64 -35.07 -5.43
C ALA A 510 -19.40 -35.07 -4.52
N LEU A 511 -18.94 -33.90 -4.08
CA LEU A 511 -17.81 -33.76 -3.16
C LEU A 511 -18.10 -34.39 -1.79
N ALA A 512 -19.33 -34.32 -1.28
CA ALA A 512 -19.75 -34.97 -0.04
C ALA A 512 -19.59 -36.50 -0.07
N LYS A 513 -19.62 -37.13 -1.26
CA LYS A 513 -19.36 -38.58 -1.41
C LYS A 513 -17.87 -38.94 -1.34
N VAL A 514 -16.98 -37.98 -1.56
CA VAL A 514 -15.52 -38.19 -1.64
C VAL A 514 -14.81 -37.68 -0.37
N VAL A 515 -15.18 -36.49 0.10
CA VAL A 515 -14.60 -35.80 1.27
C VAL A 515 -15.72 -35.35 2.24
N PRO A 516 -16.52 -36.29 2.78
CA PRO A 516 -17.70 -35.99 3.58
C PRO A 516 -17.42 -35.08 4.78
N ALA A 517 -16.31 -35.30 5.50
CA ALA A 517 -15.97 -34.54 6.71
C ALA A 517 -15.61 -33.08 6.39
N GLN A 518 -14.97 -32.82 5.25
CA GLN A 518 -14.61 -31.47 4.81
C GLN A 518 -15.83 -30.73 4.28
N VAL A 519 -16.68 -31.38 3.48
CA VAL A 519 -17.93 -30.74 3.00
C VAL A 519 -18.90 -30.48 4.15
N ALA A 520 -19.05 -31.41 5.09
CA ALA A 520 -19.84 -31.19 6.30
C ALA A 520 -19.31 -30.02 7.13
N TYR A 521 -18.00 -29.88 7.27
CA TYR A 521 -17.39 -28.72 7.93
C TYR A 521 -17.63 -27.39 7.20
N LEU A 522 -17.51 -27.39 5.86
CA LEU A 522 -17.68 -26.18 5.04
C LEU A 522 -19.14 -25.72 4.93
N THR A 523 -20.09 -26.65 5.08
CA THR A 523 -21.55 -26.38 5.02
C THR A 523 -22.21 -26.27 6.40
N ALA A 524 -21.50 -26.57 7.48
CA ALA A 524 -22.00 -26.42 8.85
C ALA A 524 -22.45 -24.98 9.13
N ALA A 525 -23.56 -24.83 9.84
CA ALA A 525 -23.93 -23.55 10.43
C ALA A 525 -22.82 -23.06 11.38
N PRO A 526 -22.56 -21.75 11.49
CA PRO A 526 -21.62 -21.24 12.48
C PRO A 526 -22.05 -21.70 13.87
N SER A 527 -21.13 -22.32 14.60
CA SER A 527 -21.34 -22.64 16.01
C SER A 527 -21.60 -21.33 16.75
N ALA A 528 -22.72 -21.25 17.47
CA ALA A 528 -23.00 -20.13 18.35
C ALA A 528 -22.01 -20.15 19.52
N THR A 529 -20.92 -19.40 19.37
CA THR A 529 -19.87 -19.14 20.37
C THR A 529 -20.22 -17.92 21.21
#